data_AF-A0A955GVP0-F1
#
_entry.id   AF-A0A955GVP0-F1
#
_cell.length_a   1.000
_cell.length_b   1.000
_cell.length_c   1.000
_cell.angle_alpha   90.00
_cell.angle_beta   90.00
_cell.angle_gamma   90.00
#
_symmetry.space_group_name_H-M   'P 1'
#
loop_
_entity.id
_entity.type
_entity.pdbx_description
1 polymer ?
#
loop_
_entity_poly.entity_id
_entity_poly.type
_entity_poly.pdbx_seq_one_letter_code
_entity_poly.pdbx_strand_id
1 'polypeptide(L)'
;MKKANSLFTSLYTFALVFGLPVVAAAADFSWTVENLTKFPDLKTLLLGILNVFVVIATPIVVLFIIYSGFLYVTARGNPQQLEQATRSLTYSIIGGILILGAVAFAAILQNLINAFAAP
;
A
#
# COMPACT_ATOMS: atom_id res chain seq x y z
N MET A 1 18.01 9.55 -34.69
CA MET A 1 16.67 9.78 -34.12
C MET A 1 15.92 8.51 -33.71
N LYS A 2 16.07 7.35 -34.39
CA LYS A 2 15.34 6.11 -34.06
C LYS A 2 15.59 5.50 -32.66
N LYS A 3 16.78 5.71 -32.08
CA LYS A 3 17.20 5.05 -30.82
C LYS A 3 16.49 5.59 -29.57
N ALA A 4 16.19 6.90 -29.54
CA ALA A 4 15.52 7.54 -28.40
C ALA A 4 14.08 7.03 -28.22
N ASN A 5 13.35 6.82 -29.32
CA ASN A 5 11.97 6.34 -29.26
C ASN A 5 11.86 4.89 -28.72
N SER A 6 12.90 4.06 -28.94
CA SER A 6 12.95 2.68 -28.41
C SER A 6 13.19 2.59 -26.91
N LEU A 7 13.80 3.63 -26.30
CA LEU A 7 14.03 3.69 -24.85
C LEU A 7 12.74 4.08 -24.10
N PHE A 8 11.96 4.99 -24.68
CA PHE A 8 10.67 5.39 -24.11
C PHE A 8 9.64 4.26 -24.16
N THR A 9 9.56 3.51 -25.27
CA THR A 9 8.71 2.31 -25.33
C THR A 9 9.17 1.23 -24.36
N SER A 10 10.48 0.99 -24.22
CA SER A 10 11.03 0.04 -23.23
C SER A 10 10.69 0.43 -21.79
N LEU A 11 10.73 1.72 -21.46
CA LEU A 11 10.39 2.22 -20.13
C LEU A 11 8.89 2.10 -19.84
N TYR A 12 8.05 2.40 -20.84
CA TYR A 12 6.60 2.25 -20.74
C TYR A 12 6.20 0.78 -20.56
N THR A 13 6.79 -0.15 -21.32
CA THR A 13 6.55 -1.59 -21.16
C THR A 13 7.05 -2.11 -19.82
N PHE A 14 8.17 -1.59 -19.31
CA PHE A 14 8.67 -1.95 -17.98
C PHE A 14 7.73 -1.46 -16.88
N ALA A 15 7.25 -0.22 -16.96
CA ALA A 15 6.28 0.34 -16.03
C ALA A 15 4.94 -0.42 -16.08
N LEU A 16 4.53 -0.92 -17.25
CA LEU A 16 3.29 -1.67 -17.39
C LEU A 16 3.44 -3.09 -16.81
N VAL A 17 4.54 -3.79 -17.10
CA VAL A 17 4.81 -5.15 -16.59
C VAL A 17 5.06 -5.17 -15.07
N PHE A 18 5.78 -4.19 -14.52
CA PHE A 18 6.04 -4.08 -13.08
C PHE A 18 4.94 -3.33 -12.30
N GLY A 19 4.15 -2.48 -12.97
CA GLY A 19 3.01 -1.77 -12.35
C GLY A 19 1.74 -2.61 -12.27
N LEU A 20 1.54 -3.55 -13.18
CA LEU A 20 0.42 -4.50 -13.14
C LEU A 20 0.30 -5.30 -11.84
N PRO A 21 1.37 -5.90 -11.27
CA PRO A 21 1.25 -6.61 -10.00
C PRO A 21 0.92 -5.67 -8.83
N VAL A 22 1.29 -4.39 -8.89
CA VAL A 22 0.92 -3.39 -7.86
C VAL A 22 -0.58 -3.07 -7.92
N VAL A 23 -1.16 -2.98 -9.12
CA VAL A 23 -2.61 -2.78 -9.30
C VAL A 23 -3.39 -4.05 -8.94
N ALA A 24 -2.86 -5.23 -9.26
CA ALA A 24 -3.47 -6.50 -8.86
C ALA A 24 -3.47 -6.68 -7.32
N ALA A 25 -2.41 -6.28 -6.63
CA ALA A 25 -2.37 -6.26 -5.17
C ALA A 25 -3.34 -5.24 -4.55
N ALA A 26 -3.74 -4.20 -5.30
CA ALA A 26 -4.82 -3.30 -4.89
C ALA A 26 -6.22 -3.88 -5.13
N ALA A 27 -6.36 -5.01 -5.85
CA ALA A 27 -7.65 -5.65 -6.13
C ALA A 27 -8.17 -6.50 -4.97
N ASP A 28 -7.34 -6.86 -3.99
CA ASP A 28 -7.77 -7.46 -2.71
C ASP A 28 -8.45 -6.43 -1.77
N PHE A 29 -8.80 -5.25 -2.29
CA PHE A 29 -9.62 -4.23 -1.66
C PHE A 29 -11.07 -4.72 -1.53
N SER A 30 -11.28 -5.66 -0.61
CA SER A 30 -12.60 -6.15 -0.25
C SER A 30 -13.19 -5.24 0.83
N TRP A 31 -14.09 -4.34 0.43
CA TRP A 31 -15.01 -3.68 1.36
C TRP A 31 -16.01 -4.71 1.87
N THR A 32 -15.64 -5.48 2.88
CA THR A 32 -16.61 -6.18 3.71
C THR A 32 -16.76 -5.41 5.02
N VAL A 33 -17.57 -4.35 4.96
CA VAL A 33 -18.30 -3.88 6.15
C VAL A 33 -19.43 -4.87 6.35
N GLU A 34 -19.09 -6.11 6.71
CA GLU A 34 -20.09 -7.02 7.22
C GLU A 34 -20.43 -6.61 8.64
N ASN A 35 -21.56 -5.90 8.68
CA ASN A 35 -22.54 -5.89 9.74
C ASN A 35 -22.37 -4.85 10.87
N LEU A 36 -22.78 -3.62 10.54
CA LEU A 36 -23.08 -2.51 11.46
C LEU A 36 -24.31 -2.74 12.38
N THR A 37 -24.92 -3.94 12.40
CA THR A 37 -26.13 -4.21 13.21
C THR A 37 -25.91 -5.13 14.42
N LYS A 38 -24.66 -5.45 14.76
CA LYS A 38 -24.30 -6.21 15.98
C LYS A 38 -23.28 -5.47 16.83
N PHE A 39 -23.63 -4.33 17.41
CA PHE A 39 -22.82 -3.73 18.48
C PHE A 39 -23.37 -4.03 19.88
N PRO A 40 -23.12 -5.24 20.44
CA PRO A 40 -23.10 -5.43 21.88
C PRO A 40 -21.69 -5.32 22.50
N ASP A 41 -20.60 -5.38 21.71
CA ASP A 41 -19.21 -5.47 22.22
C ASP A 41 -18.22 -4.44 21.66
N LEU A 42 -17.33 -3.94 22.53
CA LEU A 42 -16.23 -2.99 22.22
C LEU A 42 -15.30 -3.48 21.09
N LYS A 43 -15.14 -4.79 20.93
CA LYS A 43 -14.29 -5.42 19.92
C LYS A 43 -14.77 -5.10 18.50
N THR A 44 -16.08 -5.10 18.26
CA THR A 44 -16.66 -4.88 16.93
C THR A 44 -16.58 -3.41 16.51
N LEU A 45 -16.72 -2.48 17.47
CA LEU A 45 -16.49 -1.06 17.22
C LEU A 45 -15.04 -0.77 16.83
N LEU A 46 -14.08 -1.36 17.55
CA LEU A 46 -12.66 -1.18 17.24
C LEU A 46 -12.29 -1.74 15.86
N LEU A 47 -12.81 -2.91 15.50
CA LEU A 47 -12.59 -3.52 14.18
C LEU A 47 -13.22 -2.69 13.05
N GLY A 48 -14.41 -2.12 13.27
CA GLY A 48 -15.07 -1.23 12.31
C GLY A 48 -14.26 0.04 12.03
N ILE A 49 -13.77 0.71 13.10
CA ILE A 49 -12.92 1.90 12.97
C ILE A 49 -11.62 1.57 12.26
N LEU A 50 -10.99 0.45 12.60
CA LEU A 50 -9.74 0.01 11.97
C LEU A 50 -9.94 -0.28 10.47
N ASN A 51 -11.05 -0.91 10.08
CA ASN A 51 -11.36 -1.20 8.68
C ASN A 51 -11.50 0.09 7.86
N VAL A 52 -12.27 1.06 8.36
CA VAL A 52 -12.40 2.38 7.72
C VAL A 52 -11.04 3.07 7.57
N PHE A 53 -10.17 2.95 8.58
CA PHE A 53 -8.84 3.53 8.54
C PHE A 53 -7.96 2.89 7.46
N VAL A 54 -7.94 1.56 7.38
CA VAL A 54 -7.17 0.82 6.35
C VAL A 54 -7.64 1.20 4.94
N VAL A 55 -8.95 1.32 4.74
CA VAL A 55 -9.52 1.67 3.45
C VAL A 55 -9.08 3.05 2.97
N ILE A 56 -9.07 4.04 3.85
CA ILE A 56 -8.65 5.41 3.51
C ILE A 56 -7.12 5.49 3.37
N ALA A 57 -6.38 4.74 4.18
CA ALA A 57 -4.93 4.74 4.19
C ALA A 57 -4.32 4.13 2.92
N THR A 58 -4.91 3.09 2.34
CA THR A 58 -4.40 2.42 1.12
C THR A 58 -4.19 3.37 -0.07
N PRO A 59 -5.21 4.11 -0.57
CA PRO A 59 -5.02 5.04 -1.68
C PRO A 59 -4.08 6.19 -1.34
N ILE A 60 -4.05 6.62 -0.08
CA ILE A 60 -3.10 7.65 0.39
C ILE A 60 -1.67 7.17 0.21
N VAL A 61 -1.34 5.95 0.65
CA VAL A 61 0.02 5.39 0.50
C VAL A 61 0.43 5.34 -0.97
N VAL A 62 -0.46 4.90 -1.87
CA VAL A 62 -0.17 4.86 -3.32
C VAL A 62 0.14 6.24 -3.87
N LEU A 63 -0.65 7.27 -3.49
CA LEU A 63 -0.39 8.65 -3.90
C LEU A 63 0.96 9.16 -3.39
N PHE A 64 1.33 8.83 -2.15
CA PHE A 64 2.62 9.19 -1.57
C PHE A 64 3.81 8.56 -2.31
N ILE A 65 3.70 7.28 -2.70
CA ILE A 65 4.72 6.60 -3.51
C ILE A 65 4.89 7.29 -4.87
N ILE A 66 3.79 7.61 -5.55
CA ILE A 66 3.81 8.30 -6.85
C ILE A 66 4.46 9.69 -6.70
N TYR A 67 4.04 10.47 -5.69
CA TYR A 67 4.58 11.80 -5.42
C TYR A 67 6.10 11.77 -5.17
N SER A 68 6.55 10.83 -4.35
CA SER A 68 7.98 10.62 -4.10
C SER A 68 8.76 10.29 -5.39
N GLY A 69 8.20 9.45 -6.26
CA GLY A 69 8.79 9.12 -7.55
C GLY A 69 8.96 10.33 -8.46
N PHE A 70 7.94 11.20 -8.54
CA PHE A 70 8.05 12.46 -9.27
C PHE A 70 9.12 13.37 -8.69
N LEU A 71 9.20 13.50 -7.36
CA LEU A 71 10.23 14.32 -6.71
C LEU A 71 11.65 13.80 -7.01
N TYR A 72 11.84 12.49 -7.08
CA TYR A 72 13.10 11.86 -7.46
C TYR A 72 13.54 12.19 -8.90
N VAL A 73 12.59 12.17 -9.85
CA VAL A 73 12.85 12.51 -11.26
C VAL A 73 13.14 14.00 -11.44
N THR A 74 12.49 14.85 -10.65
CA THR A 74 12.62 16.31 -10.77
C THR A 74 13.89 16.84 -10.08
N ALA A 75 14.45 16.11 -9.12
CA ALA A 75 15.63 16.51 -8.35
C ALA A 75 16.89 16.75 -9.21
N ARG A 76 17.00 16.15 -10.41
CA ARG A 76 17.99 16.43 -11.49
C ARG A 76 19.41 16.88 -11.06
N GLY A 77 19.95 16.33 -9.96
CA GLY A 77 21.31 16.62 -9.49
C GLY A 77 21.43 17.63 -8.35
N ASN A 78 20.32 18.14 -7.79
CA ASN A 78 20.35 18.86 -6.51
C ASN A 78 20.35 17.83 -5.36
N PRO A 79 21.44 17.70 -4.58
CA PRO A 79 21.56 16.70 -3.52
C PRO A 79 20.50 16.87 -2.43
N GLN A 80 20.05 18.10 -2.17
CA GLN A 80 19.07 18.42 -1.15
C GLN A 80 17.66 17.89 -1.51
N GLN A 81 17.26 18.06 -2.77
CA GLN A 81 15.98 17.54 -3.27
C GLN A 81 16.00 16.01 -3.40
N LEU A 82 17.16 15.44 -3.72
CA LEU A 82 17.33 13.99 -3.80
C LEU A 82 17.21 13.32 -2.42
N GLU A 83 17.81 13.93 -1.39
CA GLU A 83 17.68 13.45 -0.01
C GLU A 83 16.22 13.54 0.46
N GLN A 84 15.53 14.63 0.14
CA GLN A 84 14.13 14.81 0.48
C GLN A 84 13.22 13.79 -0.24
N ALA A 85 13.45 13.54 -1.53
CA ALA A 85 12.73 12.51 -2.29
C ALA A 85 12.91 11.11 -1.71
N THR A 86 14.14 10.78 -1.31
CA THR A 86 14.48 9.49 -0.71
C THR A 86 13.82 9.33 0.67
N ARG A 87 13.85 10.36 1.52
CA ARG A 87 13.15 10.34 2.81
C ARG A 87 11.64 10.14 2.62
N SER A 88 11.04 10.88 1.69
CA SER A 88 9.61 10.76 1.36
C SER A 88 9.26 9.36 0.84
N LEU A 89 10.13 8.75 0.03
CA LEU A 89 9.96 7.38 -0.45
C LEU A 89 9.96 6.39 0.71
N THR A 90 10.94 6.50 1.59
CA THR A 90 11.08 5.62 2.77
C THR A 90 9.84 5.70 3.66
N TYR A 91 9.32 6.89 3.94
CA TYR A 91 8.08 7.03 4.70
C TYR A 91 6.87 6.38 4.02
N SER A 92 6.78 6.50 2.68
CA SER A 92 5.71 5.88 1.90
C SER A 92 5.79 4.35 1.96
N ILE A 93 7.00 3.79 1.86
CA ILE A 93 7.26 2.35 1.98
C ILE A 93 6.92 1.86 3.39
N ILE A 94 7.34 2.59 4.44
CA ILE A 94 7.01 2.25 5.82
C ILE A 94 5.49 2.23 6.02
N GLY A 95 4.77 3.21 5.48
CA GLY A 95 3.31 3.24 5.52
C GLY A 95 2.67 2.01 4.85
N GLY A 96 3.17 1.62 3.67
CA GLY A 96 2.72 0.41 2.99
C GLY A 96 3.01 -0.87 3.78
N ILE A 97 4.22 -1.02 4.30
CA ILE A 97 4.62 -2.16 5.13
C ILE A 97 3.76 -2.23 6.41
N LEU A 98 3.42 -1.10 7.01
CA LEU A 98 2.61 -1.06 8.22
C LEU A 98 1.19 -1.57 7.98
N ILE A 99 0.56 -1.19 6.86
CA ILE A 99 -0.76 -1.69 6.47
C ILE A 99 -0.70 -3.20 6.21
N LEU A 100 0.25 -3.66 5.40
CA LEU A 100 0.43 -5.08 5.10
C LEU A 100 0.76 -5.90 6.36
N GLY A 101 1.61 -5.34 7.22
CA GLY A 101 2.00 -5.94 8.50
C GLY A 101 0.83 -6.07 9.45
N ALA A 102 -0.06 -5.08 9.53
CA ALA A 102 -1.26 -5.15 10.37
C ALA A 102 -2.19 -6.29 9.94
N VAL A 103 -2.42 -6.46 8.63
CA VAL A 103 -3.26 -7.53 8.09
C VAL A 103 -2.61 -8.90 8.32
N ALA A 104 -1.30 -9.02 8.06
CA ALA A 104 -0.56 -10.25 8.30
C ALA A 104 -0.57 -10.66 9.79
N PHE A 105 -0.36 -9.71 10.70
CA PHE A 105 -0.46 -9.96 12.14
C PHE A 105 -1.86 -10.41 12.55
N ALA A 106 -2.91 -9.75 12.05
CA ALA A 106 -4.29 -10.14 12.36
C ALA A 106 -4.62 -11.55 11.86
N ALA A 107 -4.10 -11.95 10.69
CA ALA A 107 -4.27 -13.30 10.16
C ALA A 107 -3.53 -14.34 11.01
N ILE A 108 -2.29 -14.05 11.43
CA ILE A 108 -1.53 -14.93 12.33
C ILE A 108 -2.28 -15.13 13.64
N LEU A 109 -2.78 -14.06 14.28
CA LEU A 109 -3.54 -14.18 15.52
C LEU A 109 -4.81 -15.02 15.35
N GLN A 110 -5.55 -14.85 14.25
CA GLN A 110 -6.74 -15.66 13.95
C GLN A 110 -6.37 -17.14 13.76
N ASN A 111 -5.29 -17.42 13.03
CA ASN A 111 -4.82 -18.78 12.82
C ASN A 111 -4.40 -19.45 14.15
N LEU A 112 -3.73 -18.70 15.03
CA LEU A 112 -3.36 -19.18 16.36
C LEU A 112 -4.62 -19.47 17.19
N ILE A 113 -5.59 -18.56 17.23
CA ILE A 113 -6.85 -18.78 17.96
C ILE A 113 -7.58 -20.01 17.42
N ASN A 114 -7.69 -20.16 16.10
CA ASN A 114 -8.35 -21.31 15.47
C ASN A 114 -7.62 -22.62 15.74
N ALA A 115 -6.28 -22.61 15.80
CA ALA A 115 -5.47 -23.78 16.11
C ALA A 115 -5.67 -24.28 17.55
N PHE A 116 -5.98 -23.38 18.49
CA PHE A 116 -6.32 -23.75 19.86
C PHE A 116 -7.83 -23.94 20.09
N ALA A 117 -8.68 -23.51 19.15
CA ALA A 117 -10.12 -23.68 19.19
C ALA A 117 -10.62 -24.93 18.42
N ALA A 118 -9.75 -25.62 17.69
CA ALA A 118 -10.01 -26.96 17.20
C ALA A 118 -9.87 -27.96 18.37
N PRO A 119 -10.80 -28.91 18.56
CA PRO A 119 -10.78 -29.86 19.67
C PRO A 119 -9.56 -30.79 19.65
#